data_AF-A0A2G1YNJ9-F1
#
_entry.id   AF-A0A2G1YNJ9-F1
#
_cell.length_a   1.000
_cell.length_b   1.000
_cell.length_c   1.000
_cell.angle_alpha   90.00
_cell.angle_beta   90.00
_cell.angle_gamma   90.00
#
_symmetry.space_group_name_H-M   'P 1'
#
loop_
_entity.id
_entity.type
_entity.pdbx_description
1 polymer ?
#
loop_
_entity_poly.entity_id
_entity_poly.type
_entity_poly.pdbx_seq_one_letter_code
_entity_poly.pdbx_strand_id
1 'polypeptide(L)'
;MHIKSKNNKTFIYGASIFILVIFLLALYGFYEKDRRVQLYKDFRANKKIMCGDDVVQKSRGWIIKNNRFFSNAKTMKTIVFCESVNNVK
;
A
#
# COMPACT_ATOMS: atom_id res chain seq x y z
N MET A 1 20.96 16.17 47.20
CA MET A 1 20.55 15.18 46.19
C MET A 1 20.59 15.87 44.82
N HIS A 2 21.70 15.73 44.08
CA HIS A 2 21.84 16.36 42.76
C HIS A 2 21.10 15.52 41.71
N ILE A 3 19.88 15.93 41.35
CA ILE A 3 19.16 15.33 40.22
C ILE A 3 19.88 15.81 38.96
N LYS A 4 20.80 14.99 38.43
CA LYS A 4 21.41 15.22 37.11
C LYS A 4 20.26 15.35 36.10
N SER A 5 20.05 16.57 35.60
CA SER A 5 19.18 16.84 34.46
C SER A 5 19.61 15.93 33.32
N LYS A 6 18.83 14.87 33.07
CA LYS A 6 19.06 13.93 31.97
C LYS A 6 18.82 14.70 30.68
N ASN A 7 19.92 15.15 30.06
CA ASN A 7 20.07 15.69 28.71
C ASN A 7 18.75 15.92 27.95
N ASN A 8 18.19 17.12 28.10
CA ASN A 8 16.99 17.59 27.40
C ASN A 8 17.07 17.37 25.87
N LYS A 9 18.28 17.45 25.30
CA LYS A 9 18.56 17.19 23.88
C LYS A 9 18.23 15.75 23.46
N THR A 10 18.61 14.74 24.24
CA THR A 10 18.36 13.32 23.90
C THR A 10 16.86 13.00 23.91
N PHE A 11 16.11 13.61 24.82
CA PHE A 11 14.65 13.49 24.87
C PHE A 11 13.98 14.16 23.65
N ILE A 12 14.43 15.36 23.27
CA ILE A 12 13.94 16.06 22.07
C ILE A 12 14.23 15.25 20.79
N TYR A 13 15.45 14.74 20.62
CA TYR A 13 15.80 13.90 19.46
C TYR A 13 14.94 12.62 19.39
N GLY A 14 14.71 11.97 20.53
CA GLY A 14 13.82 10.81 20.61
C GLY A 14 12.38 11.14 20.20
N ALA A 15 11.84 12.25 20.69
CA ALA A 15 10.49 12.72 20.34
C ALA A 15 10.38 13.10 18.86
N SER A 16 11.38 13.78 18.29
CA SER A 16 11.40 14.13 16.86
C SER A 16 11.44 12.91 15.95
N ILE A 17 12.25 11.90 16.29
CA ILE A 17 12.31 10.63 15.53
C ILE A 17 10.95 9.92 15.62
N PHE A 18 10.34 9.88 16.80
CA PHE A 18 9.03 9.26 16.99
C PHE A 18 7.94 9.93 16.14
N ILE A 19 7.88 11.26 16.12
CA ILE A 19 6.95 12.02 15.27
C ILE A 19 7.20 11.74 13.79
N LEU A 20 8.47 11.70 13.37
CA LEU A 20 8.85 11.39 11.98
C LEU A 20 8.36 9.99 11.57
N VAL A 21 8.54 8.99 12.43
CA VAL A 21 8.07 7.61 12.17
C VAL A 21 6.55 7.57 12.03
N ILE A 22 5.80 8.22 12.92
CA ILE A 22 4.33 8.30 12.81
C ILE A 22 3.91 8.96 11.51
N PHE A 23 4.57 10.07 11.14
CA PHE A 23 4.28 10.78 9.91
C PHE A 23 4.52 9.93 8.66
N LEU A 24 5.64 9.19 8.61
CA LEU A 24 5.94 8.25 7.53
C LEU A 24 4.90 7.12 7.43
N LEU A 25 4.47 6.57 8.57
CA LEU A 25 3.41 5.55 8.60
C LEU A 25 2.07 6.09 8.08
N ALA A 26 1.71 7.32 8.46
CA ALA A 26 0.49 7.97 7.99
C ALA A 26 0.55 8.19 6.46
N LEU A 27 1.65 8.74 5.95
CA LEU A 27 1.86 8.93 4.51
C LEU A 27 1.79 7.62 3.74
N TYR A 28 2.42 6.56 4.25
CA TYR A 28 2.35 5.23 3.65
C TYR A 28 0.91 4.69 3.61
N GLY A 29 0.14 4.91 4.68
CA GLY A 29 -1.28 4.55 4.73
C GLY A 29 -2.13 5.28 3.68
N PHE A 30 -1.90 6.58 3.47
CA PHE A 30 -2.57 7.35 2.40
C PHE A 30 -2.17 6.84 1.01
N TYR A 31 -0.87 6.63 0.79
CA TYR A 31 -0.35 6.08 -0.46
C TYR A 31 -0.99 4.73 -0.81
N GLU A 32 -1.06 3.80 0.13
CA GLU A 32 -1.72 2.50 -0.04
C GLU A 32 -3.20 2.65 -0.39
N LYS A 33 -3.90 3.59 0.25
CA LYS A 33 -5.32 3.86 -0.02
C LYS A 33 -5.53 4.35 -1.45
N ASP A 34 -4.75 5.34 -1.89
CA ASP A 34 -4.85 5.89 -3.25
C ASP A 34 -4.45 4.86 -4.30
N ARG A 35 -3.37 4.10 -4.07
CA ARG A 35 -2.93 3.02 -4.96
C ARG A 35 -4.02 1.98 -5.17
N ARG A 36 -4.71 1.56 -4.10
CA ARG A 36 -5.85 0.63 -4.20
C ARG A 36 -6.95 1.21 -5.06
N VAL A 37 -7.37 2.45 -4.80
CA VAL A 37 -8.44 3.12 -5.58
C VAL A 37 -8.06 3.18 -7.07
N GLN A 38 -6.80 3.44 -7.39
CA GLN A 38 -6.32 3.45 -8.76
C GLN A 38 -6.40 2.04 -9.40
N LEU A 39 -5.96 0.99 -8.70
CA LEU A 39 -6.08 -0.40 -9.17
C LEU A 39 -7.53 -0.81 -9.41
N TYR A 40 -8.47 -0.41 -8.54
CA TYR A 40 -9.90 -0.63 -8.74
C TYR A 40 -10.41 0.06 -10.01
N LYS A 41 -10.01 1.33 -10.23
CA LYS A 41 -10.38 2.09 -11.44
C LYS A 41 -9.81 1.44 -12.70
N ASP A 42 -8.54 1.06 -12.67
CA ASP A 42 -7.86 0.42 -13.79
C ASP A 42 -8.47 -0.95 -14.13
N PHE A 43 -8.80 -1.75 -13.11
CA PHE A 43 -9.50 -3.03 -13.30
C PHE A 43 -10.88 -2.83 -13.93
N ARG A 44 -11.65 -1.85 -13.44
CA ARG A 44 -12.98 -1.53 -13.97
C ARG A 44 -12.92 -1.04 -15.41
N ALA A 45 -11.86 -0.31 -15.77
CA ALA A 45 -11.54 0.12 -17.13
C ALA A 45 -10.95 -1.01 -18.00
N ASN A 46 -10.91 -2.25 -17.49
CA ASN A 46 -10.36 -3.41 -18.19
C ASN A 46 -8.87 -3.28 -18.56
N LYS A 47 -8.12 -2.45 -17.84
CA LYS A 47 -6.66 -2.38 -18.01
C LYS A 47 -5.99 -3.62 -17.42
N LYS A 48 -4.79 -3.89 -17.92
CA LYS A 48 -3.94 -4.99 -17.42
C LYS A 48 -3.34 -4.58 -16.08
N ILE A 49 -3.52 -5.43 -15.07
CA ILE A 49 -2.90 -5.32 -13.76
C ILE A 49 -1.99 -6.53 -13.59
N MET A 50 -0.74 -6.32 -13.18
CA MET A 50 0.19 -7.40 -12.86
C MET A 50 0.12 -7.69 -11.37
N CYS A 51 0.03 -8.97 -11.00
CA CYS A 51 0.07 -9.43 -9.62
C CYS A 51 1.10 -10.56 -9.50
N GLY A 52 2.38 -10.20 -9.34
CA GLY A 52 3.49 -11.11 -9.61
C GLY A 52 3.52 -11.47 -11.10
N ASP A 53 3.57 -12.75 -11.42
CA ASP A 53 3.60 -13.24 -12.81
C ASP A 53 2.22 -13.30 -13.49
N ASP A 54 1.14 -13.05 -12.74
CA ASP A 54 -0.23 -13.17 -13.24
C ASP A 54 -0.78 -11.84 -13.76
N VAL A 55 -1.32 -11.87 -14.98
CA VAL A 55 -2.05 -10.75 -15.58
C VAL A 55 -3.53 -10.82 -15.17
N VAL A 56 -3.90 -9.93 -14.27
CA VAL A 56 -5.27 -9.72 -13.80
C VAL A 56 -5.97 -8.71 -14.71
N GLN A 57 -7.07 -9.14 -15.32
CA GLN A 57 -7.85 -8.30 -16.24
C GLN A 57 -9.32 -8.75 -16.27
N LYS A 58 -10.26 -7.80 -16.25
CA LYS A 58 -11.71 -8.09 -16.22
C LYS A 58 -12.17 -8.93 -17.42
N SER A 59 -11.67 -8.66 -18.62
CA SER A 59 -11.99 -9.43 -19.85
C SER A 59 -11.44 -10.84 -19.83
N ARG A 60 -10.50 -11.15 -18.94
CA ARG A 60 -9.97 -12.51 -18.73
C ARG A 60 -10.74 -13.28 -17.65
N GLY A 61 -11.93 -12.81 -17.28
CA GLY A 61 -12.79 -13.49 -16.30
C GLY A 61 -12.39 -13.26 -14.84
N TRP A 62 -11.48 -12.32 -14.58
CA TRP A 62 -11.18 -11.93 -13.20
C TRP A 62 -12.33 -11.12 -12.61
N ILE A 63 -12.53 -11.26 -11.30
CA ILE A 63 -13.46 -10.47 -10.50
C ILE A 63 -12.73 -9.88 -9.29
N ILE A 64 -13.24 -8.78 -8.76
CA ILE A 64 -12.67 -8.12 -7.58
C ILE A 64 -13.68 -8.14 -6.43
N LYS A 65 -13.26 -8.61 -5.25
CA LYS A 65 -14.08 -8.65 -4.04
C LYS A 65 -13.18 -8.53 -2.81
N ASN A 66 -13.57 -7.74 -1.80
CA ASN A 66 -12.86 -7.58 -0.52
C ASN A 66 -11.33 -7.39 -0.67
N ASN A 67 -10.88 -6.45 -1.50
CA ASN A 67 -9.46 -6.18 -1.77
C ASN A 67 -8.67 -7.34 -2.40
N ARG A 68 -9.35 -8.28 -3.06
CA ARG A 68 -8.74 -9.42 -3.71
C ARG A 68 -9.29 -9.60 -5.12
N PHE A 69 -8.42 -9.99 -6.03
CA PHE A 69 -8.75 -10.44 -7.36
C PHE A 69 -8.92 -11.96 -7.36
N PHE A 70 -9.96 -12.45 -8.00
CA PHE A 70 -10.25 -13.87 -8.16
C PHE A 70 -10.40 -14.21 -9.63
N SER A 71 -9.87 -15.37 -10.05
CA SER A 71 -10.10 -15.94 -11.37
C SER A 71 -10.70 -17.33 -11.23
N ASN A 72 -11.88 -17.53 -11.83
CA ASN A 72 -12.58 -18.82 -11.94
C ASN A 72 -12.52 -19.68 -10.65
N ALA A 73 -12.68 -19.04 -9.49
CA ALA A 73 -12.64 -19.64 -8.14
C ALA A 73 -11.36 -20.44 -7.77
N LYS A 74 -10.34 -20.53 -8.63
CA LYS A 74 -9.10 -21.29 -8.37
C LYS A 74 -7.92 -20.41 -7.95
N THR A 75 -7.89 -19.17 -8.42
CA THR A 75 -6.74 -18.27 -8.25
C THR A 75 -7.16 -17.02 -7.51
N MET A 76 -6.44 -16.66 -6.45
CA MET A 76 -6.69 -15.47 -5.64
C MET A 76 -5.41 -14.64 -5.54
N LYS A 77 -5.50 -13.34 -5.83
CA LYS A 77 -4.40 -12.38 -5.66
C LYS A 77 -4.85 -11.21 -4.80
N THR A 78 -4.09 -10.90 -3.77
CA THR A 78 -4.37 -9.73 -2.92
C THR A 78 -3.92 -8.47 -3.65
N ILE A 79 -4.77 -7.45 -3.68
CA ILE A 79 -4.50 -6.17 -4.39
C ILE A 79 -3.17 -5.52 -3.97
N VAL A 80 -2.75 -5.72 -2.72
CA VAL A 80 -1.50 -5.17 -2.17
C VAL A 80 -0.25 -5.71 -2.87
N PHE A 81 -0.33 -6.86 -3.56
CA PHE A 81 0.77 -7.42 -4.35
C PHE A 81 0.60 -7.16 -5.86
N CYS A 82 -0.29 -6.23 -6.20
CA CYS A 82 -0.61 -5.92 -7.58
C CYS A 82 -0.22 -4.48 -7.94
N GLU A 83 0.13 -4.30 -9.20
CA GLU A 83 0.54 -3.04 -9.79
C GLU A 83 -0.13 -2.85 -11.16
N SER A 84 -0.46 -1.60 -11.47
CA SER A 84 -1.00 -1.25 -12.78
C SER A 84 0.15 -1.16 -13.78
N VAL A 85 0.04 -1.87 -14.90
CA VAL A 85 1.10 -1.90 -15.93
C VAL A 85 1.38 -0.51 -16.51
N ASN A 86 0.39 0.39 -16.46
CA ASN A 86 0.55 1.78 -16.93
C ASN A 86 1.30 2.70 -15.94
N ASN A 87 1.64 2.22 -14.75
CA ASN A 87 2.48 2.97 -13.78
C ASN A 87 3.96 2.53 -13.82
N VAL A 88 4.34 1.60 -14.70
CA VAL A 88 5.75 1.33 -15.00
C VAL A 88 6.23 2.46 -15.91
N LYS A 89 6.81 3.49 -15.31
CA LYS A 89 7.58 4.52 -16.01
C LYS A 89 9.01 4.06 -16.21
#